data_AF-A0A497MA65-F1
#
_entry.id   AF-A0A497MA65-F1
#
_cell.length_a   1.000
_cell.length_b   1.000
_cell.length_c   1.000
_cell.angle_alpha   90.00
_cell.angle_beta   90.00
_cell.angle_gamma   90.00
#
_symmetry.space_group_name_H-M   'P 1'
#
loop_
_entity.id
_entity.type
_entity.pdbx_description
1 polymer ?
#
loop_
_entity_poly.entity_id
_entity_poly.type
_entity_poly.pdbx_seq_one_letter_code
_entity_poly.pdbx_strand_id
1 'polypeptide(L)'
;MRKTRIVLRIRVYREVYTFQPSKYFKENWGSPFITMFMLLLLLAAGYLSMGLEKVANLLAEYAYYSLVIGVVLQLVCYMRCRGG
;
A
#
# COMPACT_ATOMS: atom_id res chain seq x y z
N MET A 1 36.77 -2.92 38.61
CA MET A 1 35.61 -3.12 37.70
C MET A 1 35.40 -1.84 36.88
N ARG A 2 35.66 -1.87 35.57
CA ARG A 2 35.63 -0.69 34.68
C ARG A 2 34.25 -0.57 34.01
N LYS A 3 33.45 0.41 34.42
CA LYS A 3 32.08 0.63 33.93
C LYS A 3 32.13 1.45 32.64
N THR A 4 32.14 0.78 31.50
CA THR A 4 32.17 1.45 30.18
C THR A 4 30.79 2.03 29.90
N ARG A 5 30.67 3.36 29.81
CA ARG A 5 29.45 4.03 29.31
C ARG A 5 29.41 3.89 27.80
N ILE A 6 28.50 3.05 27.30
CA ILE A 6 28.17 2.98 25.87
C ILE A 6 27.31 4.19 25.55
N VAL A 7 27.82 5.11 24.73
CA VAL A 7 27.07 6.27 24.23
C VAL A 7 26.60 5.93 22.82
N LEU A 8 25.39 5.38 22.70
CA LEU A 8 24.74 5.14 21.41
C LEU A 8 24.21 6.47 20.85
N ARG A 9 24.94 7.09 19.93
CA ARG A 9 24.43 8.20 19.11
C ARG A 9 23.62 7.63 17.94
N ILE A 10 22.33 7.43 18.14
CA ILE A 10 21.41 7.10 17.05
C ILE A 10 21.10 8.41 16.30
N ARG A 11 21.66 8.57 15.09
CA ARG A 11 21.34 9.68 14.19
C ARG A 11 20.10 9.31 13.38
N VAL A 12 18.91 9.52 13.96
CA VAL A 12 17.63 9.32 13.27
C VAL A 12 17.47 10.45 12.25
N TYR A 13 17.62 10.16 10.96
CA TYR A 13 17.25 11.06 9.87
C TYR A 13 15.72 11.24 9.91
N ARG A 14 15.26 12.35 10.50
CA ARG A 14 13.85 12.71 10.58
C ARG A 14 13.45 13.40 9.27
N GLU A 15 13.20 12.62 8.23
CA GLU A 15 12.42 13.08 7.07
C GLU A 15 10.95 13.21 7.52
N VAL A 16 10.50 14.45 7.74
CA VAL A 16 9.09 14.74 7.99
C VAL A 16 8.37 14.63 6.66
N TYR A 17 7.98 13.41 6.28
CA TYR A 17 7.12 13.20 5.12
C TYR A 17 5.76 13.85 5.40
N THR A 18 5.54 15.04 4.83
CA THR A 18 4.20 15.62 4.77
C THR A 18 3.39 14.80 3.77
N PHE A 19 2.66 13.80 4.28
CA PHE A 19 1.79 12.97 3.47
C PHE A 19 0.67 13.84 2.91
N GLN A 20 0.79 14.26 1.65
CA GLN A 20 -0.23 15.00 0.90
C GLN A 20 -0.97 14.03 -0.03
N PRO A 21 -2.01 13.32 0.46
CA PRO A 21 -2.67 12.26 -0.30
C PRO A 21 -3.23 12.78 -1.63
N SER A 22 -3.77 13.99 -1.66
CA SER A 22 -4.41 14.57 -2.85
C SER A 22 -3.46 14.74 -4.04
N LYS A 23 -2.17 15.02 -3.79
CA LYS A 23 -1.17 15.19 -4.85
C LYS A 23 -0.70 13.82 -5.37
N TYR A 24 -0.48 12.88 -4.46
CA TYR A 24 -0.11 11.50 -4.80
C TYR A 24 -1.18 10.79 -5.65
N PHE A 25 -2.46 10.95 -5.33
CA PHE A 25 -3.54 10.33 -6.10
C PHE A 25 -3.76 10.97 -7.49
N LYS A 26 -3.46 12.27 -7.64
CA LYS A 26 -3.53 12.95 -8.95
C LYS A 26 -2.44 12.51 -9.90
N GLU A 27 -1.27 12.17 -9.37
CA GLU A 27 -0.07 11.87 -10.15
C GLU A 27 0.09 10.37 -10.42
N ASN A 28 -0.51 9.51 -9.57
CA ASN A 28 -0.60 8.08 -9.81
C ASN A 28 -2.04 7.58 -9.66
N TRP A 29 -2.73 7.46 -10.78
CA TRP A 29 -4.14 7.03 -10.83
C TRP A 29 -4.34 5.56 -10.45
N GLY A 30 -3.29 4.73 -10.48
CA GLY A 30 -3.33 3.33 -10.04
C GLY A 30 -3.22 3.15 -8.52
N SER A 31 -2.57 4.10 -7.83
CA SER A 31 -2.34 4.07 -6.38
C SER A 31 -3.60 3.80 -5.52
N PRO A 32 -4.76 4.45 -5.73
CA PRO A 32 -5.93 4.23 -4.88
C PRO A 32 -6.50 2.82 -5.05
N PHE A 33 -6.47 2.27 -6.27
CA PHE A 33 -6.97 0.92 -6.56
C PHE A 33 -6.07 -0.17 -5.96
N ILE A 34 -4.75 0.00 -6.03
CA ILE A 34 -3.79 -0.92 -5.39
C ILE A 34 -3.94 -0.86 -3.87
N THR A 35 -4.16 0.33 -3.31
CA THR A 35 -4.43 0.49 -1.87
C THR A 35 -5.72 -0.22 -1.46
N MET A 36 -6.79 -0.08 -2.24
CA MET A 36 -8.05 -0.78 -2.01
C MET A 36 -7.88 -2.30 -2.09
N PHE A 37 -7.12 -2.79 -3.08
CA PHE A 37 -6.75 -4.21 -3.19
C PHE A 37 -6.09 -4.74 -1.91
N MET A 38 -5.10 -4.02 -1.37
CA MET A 38 -4.42 -4.42 -0.14
C MET A 38 -5.38 -4.49 1.05
N LEU A 39 -6.27 -3.50 1.20
CA LEU A 39 -7.28 -3.50 2.27
C LEU A 39 -8.26 -4.67 2.13
N LEU A 40 -8.74 -4.95 0.91
CA LEU A 40 -9.64 -6.07 0.64
C LEU A 40 -9.00 -7.43 0.97
N LEU A 41 -7.71 -7.61 0.69
CA LEU A 41 -6.99 -8.83 1.08
C LEU A 41 -6.85 -8.98 2.60
N LEU A 42 -6.57 -7.90 3.32
CA LEU A 42 -6.51 -7.92 4.79
C LEU A 42 -7.87 -8.30 5.39
N LEU A 43 -8.96 -7.75 4.83
CA LEU A 43 -10.31 -8.12 5.23
C LEU A 43 -10.60 -9.58 4.88
N ALA A 44 -10.31 -10.03 3.66
CA ALA A 44 -10.51 -11.41 3.23
C ALA A 44 -9.79 -12.41 4.16
N ALA A 45 -8.54 -12.13 4.52
CA ALA A 45 -7.78 -12.94 5.47
C ALA A 45 -8.42 -12.95 6.87
N GLY A 46 -8.94 -11.81 7.34
CA GLY A 46 -9.67 -11.71 8.59
C GLY A 46 -10.97 -12.52 8.59
N TYR A 47 -11.75 -12.47 7.51
CA TYR A 47 -12.95 -13.29 7.37
C TYR A 47 -12.63 -14.78 7.25
N LEU A 48 -11.54 -15.12 6.55
CA LEU A 48 -11.09 -16.51 6.41
C LEU A 48 -10.67 -17.09 7.77
N SER A 49 -9.97 -16.32 8.61
CA SER A 49 -9.58 -16.78 9.95
C SER A 49 -10.77 -17.00 10.90
N MET A 50 -11.90 -16.34 10.64
CA MET A 50 -13.18 -16.56 11.34
C MET A 50 -14.01 -17.71 10.75
N GLY A 51 -13.51 -18.42 9.73
CA GLY A 51 -14.23 -19.51 9.05
C GLY A 51 -15.33 -19.04 8.08
N LEU A 52 -15.39 -17.74 7.76
CA LEU A 52 -16.38 -17.14 6.86
C LEU A 52 -15.89 -17.20 5.40
N GLU A 53 -15.65 -18.40 4.89
CA GLU A 53 -15.00 -18.64 3.58
C GLU A 53 -15.73 -17.97 2.41
N LYS A 54 -17.08 -18.01 2.39
CA LYS A 54 -17.87 -17.39 1.32
C LYS A 54 -17.63 -15.89 1.21
N VAL A 55 -17.55 -15.20 2.35
CA VAL A 55 -17.31 -13.75 2.40
C VAL A 55 -15.86 -13.44 2.05
N ALA A 56 -14.92 -14.23 2.58
CA ALA A 56 -13.50 -14.09 2.26
C ALA A 56 -13.22 -14.25 0.76
N ASN A 57 -13.83 -15.26 0.12
CA ASN A 57 -13.66 -15.50 -1.32
C ASN A 57 -14.23 -14.35 -2.16
N LEU A 58 -15.40 -13.84 -1.79
CA LEU A 58 -16.00 -12.69 -2.46
C LEU A 58 -15.12 -11.43 -2.33
N LEU A 59 -14.56 -11.18 -1.15
CA LEU A 59 -13.63 -10.07 -0.93
C LEU A 59 -12.34 -10.25 -1.75
N ALA A 60 -11.81 -11.47 -1.85
CA ALA A 60 -10.65 -11.77 -2.68
C ALA A 60 -10.92 -11.55 -4.18
N GLU A 61 -12.13 -11.84 -4.65
CA GLU A 61 -12.55 -11.55 -6.02
C GLU A 61 -12.61 -10.03 -6.29
N TYR A 62 -13.21 -9.26 -5.37
CA TYR A 62 -13.19 -7.79 -5.47
C TYR A 62 -11.77 -7.22 -5.39
N ALA A 63 -10.90 -7.83 -4.58
CA ALA A 63 -9.50 -7.47 -4.50
C ALA A 63 -8.84 -7.67 -5.88
N TYR A 64 -9.07 -8.83 -6.51
CA TYR A 64 -8.54 -9.12 -7.85
C TYR A 64 -8.94 -8.06 -8.88
N TYR A 65 -10.23 -7.71 -8.98
CA TYR A 65 -10.66 -6.66 -9.92
C TYR A 65 -10.01 -5.31 -9.62
N SER A 66 -9.89 -4.95 -8.34
CA SER A 66 -9.23 -3.71 -7.92
C SER A 66 -7.75 -3.68 -8.32
N LEU A 67 -7.04 -4.80 -8.18
CA LEU A 67 -5.65 -4.93 -8.58
C LEU A 67 -5.48 -4.74 -10.08
N VAL A 68 -6.29 -5.42 -10.89
CA VAL A 68 -6.21 -5.33 -12.36
C VAL A 68 -6.41 -3.89 -12.81
N ILE A 69 -7.45 -3.22 -12.31
CA ILE A 69 -7.71 -1.81 -12.63
C ILE A 69 -6.54 -0.92 -12.20
N GLY A 70 -6.02 -1.12 -10.98
CA GLY A 70 -4.91 -0.34 -10.45
C GLY A 70 -3.63 -0.49 -11.25
N VAL A 71 -3.26 -1.72 -11.64
CA VAL A 71 -2.08 -1.98 -12.46
C VAL A 71 -2.23 -1.38 -13.87
N VAL A 72 -3.40 -1.52 -14.50
CA VAL A 72 -3.66 -0.94 -15.82
C VAL A 72 -3.54 0.59 -15.77
N LEU A 73 -4.17 1.24 -14.78
CA LEU A 73 -4.08 2.70 -14.61
C LEU A 73 -2.65 3.16 -14.31
N GLN A 74 -1.91 2.41 -13.49
CA GLN A 74 -0.51 2.71 -13.21
C GLN A 74 0.36 2.59 -14.47
N LEU A 75 0.09 1.61 -15.33
CA LEU A 75 0.78 1.42 -16.60
C LEU A 75 0.46 2.55 -17.59
N VAL A 76 -0.81 2.93 -17.71
CA VAL A 76 -1.25 4.08 -18.52
C VAL A 76 -0.56 5.37 -18.05
N CYS A 77 -0.50 5.58 -16.73
CA CYS A 77 0.18 6.75 -16.17
C CYS A 77 1.68 6.73 -16.48
N TYR A 78 2.33 5.58 -16.34
CA TYR A 78 3.75 5.42 -16.67
C TYR A 78 4.03 5.73 -18.16
N MET A 79 3.19 5.22 -19.06
CA MET A 79 3.29 5.50 -20.50
C MET A 79 3.09 6.99 -20.79
N ARG A 80 2.10 7.62 -20.15
CA ARG A 80 1.85 9.07 -20.28
C ARG A 80 3.03 9.91 -19.81
N CYS A 81 3.68 9.54 -18.71
CA CYS A 81 4.84 10.26 -18.18
C CYS A 81 6.11 10.09 -19.03
N ARG A 82 6.28 8.94 -19.71
CA ARG A 82 7.50 8.65 -20.49
C ARG A 82 7.42 9.11 -21.96
N GLY A 83 6.22 9.37 -22.47
CA GLY A 83 5.97 9.82 -23.84
C GLY A 83 5.87 11.35 -24.01
N GLY A 84 6.31 12.13 -23.01
CA GLY A 84 6.33 13.61 -23.03
C GLY A 84 7.72 14.18 -22.97
#